data_AF-A0A352J210-F1
#
_entry.id   AF-A0A352J210-F1
#
_cell.length_a   1.000
_cell.length_b   1.000
_cell.length_c   1.000
_cell.angle_alpha   90.00
_cell.angle_beta   90.00
_cell.angle_gamma   90.00
#
_symmetry.space_group_name_H-M   'P 1'
#
loop_
_entity.id
_entity.type
_entity.pdbx_description
1 polymer ?
#
loop_
_entity_poly.entity_id
_entity_poly.type
_entity_poly.pdbx_seq_one_letter_code
_entity_poly.pdbx_strand_id
1 'polypeptide(L)'
;LRAPMDGIVLDVLPKKGEAVNRYETYMMLAPDAPLIVQAEIDEMFSNRLALGQSCEIRVAGNPQPVAQGKILSISPDLKKKSLFSDSGQDLQDRRVREIEISIDKDTNLLIDTKVECMIHLN
;
A
#
# COMPACT_ATOMS: atom_id res chain seq x y z
N LEU A 1 -18.40 2.69 -22.52
CA LEU A 1 -17.70 2.80 -21.23
C LEU A 1 -17.27 4.25 -21.03
N ARG A 2 -17.27 4.77 -19.80
CA ARG A 2 -16.66 6.07 -19.45
C ARG A 2 -15.80 5.87 -18.20
N ALA A 3 -14.82 6.74 -17.97
CA ALA A 3 -14.03 6.69 -16.75
C ALA A 3 -14.94 6.92 -15.53
N PRO A 4 -14.80 6.13 -14.45
CA PRO A 4 -15.62 6.28 -13.24
C PRO A 4 -15.16 7.47 -12.37
N MET A 5 -13.93 7.93 -12.54
CA MET A 5 -13.31 9.02 -11.79
C MET A 5 -12.12 9.60 -12.58
N ASP A 6 -11.62 10.73 -12.11
CA ASP A 6 -10.42 11.38 -12.66
C ASP A 6 -9.16 10.57 -12.32
N GLY A 7 -8.20 10.57 -13.25
CA GLY A 7 -6.97 9.80 -13.09
C GLY A 7 -6.22 9.58 -14.41
N ILE A 8 -5.25 8.68 -14.37
CA ILE A 8 -4.37 8.31 -15.48
C ILE A 8 -4.73 6.90 -15.96
N VAL A 9 -4.95 6.74 -17.26
CA VAL A 9 -5.14 5.40 -17.87
C VAL A 9 -3.78 4.69 -17.91
N LEU A 10 -3.67 3.57 -17.20
CA LEU A 10 -2.47 2.75 -17.16
C LEU A 10 -2.42 1.76 -18.33
N ASP A 11 -3.56 1.15 -18.64
CA ASP A 11 -3.66 0.18 -19.72
C ASP A 11 -5.08 0.07 -20.27
N VAL A 12 -5.19 -0.30 -21.54
CA VAL A 12 -6.43 -0.65 -22.23
C VAL A 12 -6.24 -2.04 -22.83
N LEU A 13 -6.90 -3.01 -22.19
CA LEU A 13 -6.73 -4.43 -22.50
C LEU A 13 -7.32 -4.86 -23.86
N PRO A 14 -8.57 -4.50 -24.22
CA PRO A 14 -9.18 -4.96 -25.46
C PRO A 14 -8.61 -4.21 -26.67
N LYS A 15 -8.31 -4.94 -27.73
CA LYS A 15 -7.86 -4.38 -29.01
C LYS A 15 -9.03 -4.24 -29.98
N LYS A 16 -8.87 -3.33 -30.94
CA LYS A 16 -9.87 -3.12 -31.99
C LYS A 16 -10.10 -4.43 -32.77
N GLY A 17 -11.36 -4.88 -32.80
CA GLY A 17 -11.76 -6.10 -33.51
C GLY A 17 -11.86 -7.34 -32.62
N GLU A 18 -11.45 -7.25 -31.36
CA GLU A 18 -11.67 -8.34 -30.39
C GLU A 18 -13.13 -8.36 -29.90
N ALA A 19 -13.64 -9.57 -29.66
CA ALA A 19 -14.91 -9.76 -28.98
C ALA A 19 -14.69 -9.60 -27.48
N VAL A 20 -15.57 -8.84 -26.84
CA VAL A 20 -15.47 -8.48 -25.43
C VAL A 20 -16.54 -9.17 -24.59
N ASN A 21 -16.19 -9.69 -23.42
CA ASN A 21 -17.14 -10.27 -22.45
C ASN A 21 -17.54 -9.25 -21.38
N ARG A 22 -18.75 -9.35 -20.81
CA ARG A 22 -19.31 -8.39 -19.83
C ARG A 22 -18.51 -8.29 -18.53
N TYR A 23 -17.80 -9.35 -18.14
CA TYR A 23 -17.09 -9.44 -16.86
C TYR A 23 -15.57 -9.35 -16.99
N GLU A 24 -15.07 -9.00 -18.18
CA GLU A 24 -13.63 -8.80 -18.35
C GLU A 24 -13.22 -7.38 -17.93
N THR A 25 -11.96 -7.25 -17.53
CA THR A 25 -11.37 -5.94 -17.27
C THR A 25 -11.08 -5.25 -18.59
N TYR A 26 -11.62 -4.06 -18.78
CA TYR A 26 -11.43 -3.29 -20.01
C TYR A 26 -10.25 -2.31 -19.93
N MET A 27 -9.99 -1.77 -18.75
CA MET A 27 -8.96 -0.76 -18.55
C MET A 27 -8.46 -0.79 -17.11
N MET A 28 -7.21 -0.39 -16.94
CA MET A 28 -6.64 -0.06 -15.63
C MET A 28 -6.49 1.45 -15.53
N LEU A 29 -6.92 2.02 -14.41
CA LEU A 29 -6.89 3.46 -14.15
C LEU A 29 -6.26 3.70 -12.79
N ALA A 30 -5.22 4.53 -12.75
CA ALA A 30 -4.68 5.08 -11.52
C ALA A 30 -5.47 6.35 -11.16
N PRO A 31 -6.19 6.39 -10.03
CA PRO A 31 -6.98 7.54 -9.64
C PRO A 31 -6.12 8.75 -9.30
N ASP A 32 -6.64 9.96 -9.49
CA ASP A 32 -6.04 11.20 -8.98
C ASP A 32 -6.33 11.35 -7.47
N ALA A 33 -5.80 10.41 -6.69
CA ALA A 33 -5.93 10.35 -5.23
C ALA A 33 -4.54 10.29 -4.59
N PRO A 34 -4.39 10.68 -3.31
CA PRO A 34 -3.13 10.54 -2.60
C PRO A 34 -2.63 9.09 -2.60
N LEU A 35 -1.32 8.90 -2.75
CA LEU A 35 -0.71 7.58 -2.62
C LEU A 35 -0.90 7.06 -1.20
N ILE A 36 -1.11 5.75 -1.11
CA ILE A 36 -1.26 5.03 0.16
C ILE A 36 -0.17 3.98 0.24
N VAL A 37 0.52 3.91 1.39
CA VAL A 37 1.39 2.78 1.72
C VAL A 37 0.61 1.81 2.59
N GLN A 38 0.61 0.55 2.19
CA GLN A 38 0.16 -0.56 3.02
C GLN A 38 1.36 -1.17 3.73
N ALA A 39 1.27 -1.30 5.05
CA ALA A 39 2.33 -1.87 5.87
C ALA A 39 1.77 -2.86 6.90
N GLU A 40 2.59 -3.87 7.23
CA GLU A 40 2.33 -4.83 8.30
C GLU A 40 3.18 -4.48 9.52
N ILE A 41 2.54 -4.32 10.69
CA ILE A 41 3.21 -4.08 11.97
C ILE A 41 3.08 -5.31 12.86
N ASP A 42 4.15 -5.69 13.56
CA ASP A 42 4.15 -6.83 14.47
C ASP A 42 3.16 -6.64 15.64
N GLU A 43 2.53 -7.73 16.08
CA GLU A 43 1.60 -7.77 17.22
C GLU A 43 2.17 -7.08 18.47
N MET A 44 3.48 -7.20 18.73
CA MET A 44 4.13 -6.60 19.90
C MET A 44 3.95 -5.07 19.97
N PHE A 45 3.83 -4.39 18.82
CA PHE A 45 3.67 -2.94 18.74
C PHE A 45 2.26 -2.51 18.31
N SER A 46 1.42 -3.46 17.92
CA SER A 46 0.08 -3.23 17.37
C SER A 46 -0.86 -2.42 18.28
N ASN A 47 -0.68 -2.51 19.60
CA ASN A 47 -1.47 -1.79 20.60
C ASN A 47 -1.03 -0.33 20.82
N ARG A 48 0.14 0.06 20.29
CA ARG A 48 0.68 1.43 20.42
C ARG A 48 0.39 2.31 19.20
N LEU A 49 -0.27 1.73 18.19
CA LEU A 49 -0.66 2.44 16.98
C LEU A 49 -1.91 3.29 17.24
N ALA A 50 -1.89 4.51 16.72
CA ALA A 50 -3.01 5.44 16.79
C ALA A 50 -3.18 6.16 15.45
N LEU A 51 -4.44 6.45 15.10
CA LEU A 51 -4.76 7.20 13.90
C LEU A 51 -4.10 8.59 13.94
N GLY A 52 -3.60 9.03 12.79
CA GLY A 52 -2.91 10.31 12.64
C GLY A 52 -1.46 10.34 13.12
N GLN A 53 -0.90 9.24 13.64
CA GLN A 53 0.53 9.16 13.97
C GLN A 53 1.39 9.43 12.74
N SER A 54 2.45 10.22 12.94
CA SER A 54 3.43 10.52 11.91
C SER A 54 4.32 9.31 11.64
N CYS A 55 4.60 9.08 10.37
CA CYS A 55 5.53 8.06 9.92
C CYS A 55 6.46 8.58 8.83
N GLU A 56 7.66 8.02 8.81
CA GLU A 56 8.66 8.22 7.78
C GLU A 56 8.66 7.04 6.82
N ILE A 57 8.70 7.33 5.53
CA ILE A 57 8.73 6.33 4.47
C ILE A 57 10.12 6.39 3.83
N ARG A 58 10.75 5.22 3.69
CA ARG A 58 12.08 5.03 3.10
C ARG A 58 12.01 4.02 1.98
N VAL A 59 12.87 4.19 0.97
CA VAL A 59 13.04 3.20 -0.09
C VAL A 59 14.24 2.34 0.25
N ALA A 60 14.13 1.02 0.01
CA ALA A 60 15.23 0.09 0.23
C ALA A 60 16.50 0.56 -0.50
N GLY A 61 17.60 0.69 0.24
CA GLY A 61 18.87 1.20 -0.28
C GLY A 61 19.09 2.71 -0.16
N ASN A 62 18.09 3.49 0.27
CA ASN A 62 18.27 4.90 0.63
C ASN A 62 18.06 5.10 2.14
N PRO A 63 19.08 5.56 2.90
CA PRO A 63 18.95 5.81 4.33
C PRO A 63 18.09 7.03 4.66
N GLN A 64 17.87 7.95 3.70
CA GLN A 64 17.06 9.14 3.93
C GLN A 64 15.56 8.89 3.70
N PRO A 65 14.67 9.46 4.54
CA PRO A 65 13.24 9.43 4.30
C PRO A 65 12.93 10.11 2.97
N VAL A 66 12.23 9.39 2.10
CA VAL A 66 11.79 9.90 0.79
C VAL A 66 10.44 10.61 0.88
N ALA A 67 9.69 10.31 1.94
CA ALA A 67 8.37 10.86 2.17
C ALA A 67 8.00 10.81 3.66
N GLN A 68 7.05 11.66 4.03
CA GLN A 68 6.37 11.61 5.31
C GLN A 68 4.89 11.29 5.08
N GLY A 69 4.27 10.71 6.09
CA GLY A 69 2.87 10.35 6.03
C GLY A 69 2.24 10.27 7.39
N LYS A 70 0.96 9.94 7.39
CA LYS A 70 0.16 9.71 8.60
C LYS A 70 -0.66 8.45 8.49
N ILE A 71 -0.84 7.76 9.61
CA ILE A 71 -1.71 6.59 9.68
C ILE A 71 -3.16 7.01 9.41
N LEU A 72 -3.73 6.50 8.32
CA LEU A 72 -5.11 6.73 7.91
C LEU A 72 -6.06 5.67 8.45
N SER A 73 -5.60 4.42 8.48
CA SER A 73 -6.41 3.27 8.90
C SER A 73 -5.55 2.23 9.61
N ILE A 74 -6.16 1.52 10.57
CA ILE A 74 -5.56 0.42 11.32
C ILE A 74 -6.57 -0.71 11.33
N SER A 75 -6.20 -1.89 10.82
CA SER A 75 -7.09 -3.06 10.82
C SER A 75 -7.50 -3.45 12.24
N PRO A 76 -8.75 -3.85 12.53
CA PRO A 76 -9.16 -4.26 13.87
C PRO A 76 -8.65 -5.66 14.27
N ASP A 77 -8.20 -6.45 13.31
CA ASP A 77 -7.76 -7.84 13.46
C ASP A 77 -6.26 -8.02 13.28
N LEU A 78 -5.76 -9.16 13.77
CA LEU A 78 -4.40 -9.63 13.55
C LEU A 78 -4.41 -10.73 12.49
N LYS A 79 -3.57 -10.59 11.47
CA LYS A 79 -3.44 -11.52 10.36
C LYS A 79 -2.13 -12.29 10.46
N LYS A 80 -2.08 -13.45 9.79
CA LYS A 80 -0.80 -14.16 9.59
C LYS A 80 0.08 -13.29 8.68
N LYS A 81 1.36 -13.17 9.03
CA LYS A 81 2.33 -12.41 8.24
C LYS A 81 2.34 -12.89 6.78
N SER A 82 2.07 -12.00 5.83
CA SER A 82 1.90 -12.37 4.43
C SER A 82 2.88 -11.65 3.50
N LEU A 83 3.24 -10.39 3.81
CA LEU A 83 4.09 -9.58 2.93
C LEU A 83 5.54 -10.09 2.79
N PHE A 84 5.97 -11.04 3.63
CA PHE A 84 7.33 -11.56 3.65
C PHE A 84 7.43 -13.09 3.56
N SER A 85 6.31 -13.80 3.34
CA SER A 85 6.26 -15.27 3.46
C SER A 85 6.76 -16.04 2.23
N ASP A 86 7.64 -15.47 1.40
CA ASP A 86 8.16 -16.11 0.18
C ASP A 86 9.24 -17.18 0.48
N SER A 87 9.33 -17.64 1.74
CA SER A 87 10.30 -18.63 2.19
C SER A 87 9.61 -19.55 3.18
N GLY A 88 9.35 -20.80 2.80
CA GLY A 88 8.63 -21.83 3.59
C GLY A 88 9.33 -22.32 4.87
N GLN A 89 9.99 -21.43 5.61
CA GLN A 89 10.61 -21.65 6.92
C GLN A 89 10.01 -20.76 8.02
N ASP A 90 8.77 -20.29 7.88
CA ASP A 90 8.06 -19.58 8.94
C ASP A 90 7.60 -20.55 10.05
N LEU A 91 8.57 -21.03 10.83
CA LEU A 91 8.39 -21.80 12.07
C LEU A 91 7.94 -20.93 13.26
N GLN A 92 7.68 -19.63 13.03
CA GLN A 92 7.21 -18.71 14.07
C GLN A 92 5.83 -18.17 13.72
N ASP A 93 4.84 -18.43 14.60
CA ASP A 93 3.51 -17.83 14.56
C ASP A 93 3.60 -16.34 14.89
N ARG A 94 4.06 -15.54 13.92
CA ARG A 94 4.11 -14.08 14.02
C ARG A 94 2.86 -13.50 13.40
N ARG A 95 2.06 -12.84 14.24
CA ARG A 95 0.88 -12.11 13.81
C ARG A 95 1.24 -10.65 13.54
N VAL A 96 0.60 -10.10 12.52
CA VAL A 96 0.79 -8.71 12.10
C VAL A 96 -0.55 -8.00 12.01
N ARG A 97 -0.50 -6.69 12.17
CA ARG A 97 -1.63 -5.79 12.01
C ARG A 97 -1.36 -4.93 10.79
N GLU A 98 -2.29 -4.95 9.84
CA GLU A 98 -2.20 -4.11 8.65
C GLU A 98 -2.58 -2.67 8.98
N ILE A 99 -1.85 -1.73 8.39
CA ILE A 99 -2.13 -0.31 8.44
C ILE A 99 -2.05 0.31 7.06
N GLU A 100 -2.78 1.40 6.89
CA GLU A 100 -2.71 2.25 5.71
C GLU A 100 -2.18 3.62 6.12
N ILE A 101 -1.19 4.10 5.37
CA ILE A 101 -0.53 5.37 5.59
C ILE A 101 -0.78 6.24 4.37
N SER A 102 -1.34 7.43 4.57
CA SER A 102 -1.41 8.43 3.51
C SER A 102 -0.06 9.11 3.35
N ILE A 103 0.44 9.20 2.12
CA ILE A 103 1.65 9.93 1.78
C ILE A 103 1.31 11.37 1.43
N ASP A 104 2.15 12.33 1.84
CA ASP A 104 2.04 13.70 1.36
C ASP A 104 2.28 13.79 -0.16
N LYS A 105 1.56 14.70 -0.83
CA LYS A 105 1.40 14.73 -2.30
C LYS A 105 2.68 14.90 -3.13
N ASP A 106 3.80 15.29 -2.54
CA ASP A 106 4.99 15.75 -3.25
C ASP A 106 6.12 14.71 -3.25
N THR A 107 5.80 13.48 -3.70
CA THR A 107 6.75 12.36 -3.69
C THR A 107 6.83 11.70 -5.06
N ASN A 108 8.05 11.42 -5.52
CA ASN A 108 8.30 10.71 -6.79
C ASN A 108 8.19 9.17 -6.63
N LEU A 109 7.30 8.71 -5.74
CA LEU A 109 7.10 7.29 -5.49
C LEU A 109 6.16 6.70 -6.55
N LEU A 110 6.55 5.55 -7.10
CA LEU A 110 5.70 4.79 -8.01
C LEU A 110 4.82 3.82 -7.22
N ILE A 111 3.62 3.56 -7.72
CA ILE A 111 2.76 2.46 -7.23
C ILE A 111 3.56 1.15 -7.36
N ASP A 112 3.39 0.24 -6.40
CA ASP A 112 4.12 -1.03 -6.23
C ASP A 112 5.61 -0.90 -5.87
N THR A 113 6.10 0.29 -5.50
CA THR A 113 7.45 0.43 -4.92
C THR A 113 7.51 -0.19 -3.53
N LYS A 114 8.49 -1.07 -3.29
CA LYS A 114 8.77 -1.58 -1.94
C LYS A 114 9.38 -0.48 -1.06
N VAL A 115 8.74 -0.23 0.07
CA VAL A 115 9.15 0.81 1.02
C VAL A 115 9.19 0.26 2.44
N GLU A 116 10.01 0.90 3.27
CA GLU A 116 10.06 0.69 4.72
C GLU A 116 9.36 1.86 5.40
N CYS A 117 8.50 1.57 6.39
CA CYS A 117 7.81 2.59 7.17
C CYS A 117 8.32 2.56 8.61
N MET A 118 8.69 3.72 9.13
CA MET A 118 8.98 3.90 10.55
C MET A 118 7.95 4.80 11.20
N ILE A 119 7.29 4.27 12.23
CA ILE A 119 6.25 4.97 12.97
C ILE A 119 6.87 5.47 14.26
N HIS A 120 6.75 6.78 14.50
CA HIS A 120 7.19 7.37 15.75
C HIS A 120 6.12 7.14 16.81
N LEU A 121 6.48 6.36 17.84
CA LEU A 121 5.62 6.14 19.00
C LEU A 121 5.80 7.32 19.98
N ASN A 122 4.69 7.89 20.44
CA ASN A 122 4.67 8.90 21.50
C ASN A 122 4.77 8.27 22.89
#